data_AF-A0A925AFU7-F1
#
_entry.id   AF-A0A925AFU7-F1
#
_cell.length_a   1.000
_cell.length_b   1.000
_cell.length_c   1.000
_cell.angle_alpha   90.00
_cell.angle_beta   90.00
_cell.angle_gamma   90.00
#
_symmetry.space_group_name_H-M   'P 1'
#
loop_
_entity.id
_entity.type
_entity.pdbx_description
1 polymer ?
#
loop_
_entity_poly.entity_id
_entity_poly.type
_entity_poly.pdbx_seq_one_letter_code
_entity_poly.pdbx_strand_id
1 'polypeptide(L)'
;MGHSKQGFQFLQQLEQSVQKIGDESKLATAFVNLAEATGEMGHSEQGLLFLQQLEQSAQKKIAAKFERAQVFQSLAKAAGKLGKTFPEEINRFLSTLESHTSNFEQKSQDLAIHLNGLSQAYADLGNFRKAFALADQIEDKYPEKVFALIHLQKRYKERGKK
;
A
#
# COMPACT_ATOMS: atom_id res chain seq x y z
N MET A 1 10.10 12.44 -28.46
CA MET A 1 10.55 13.35 -27.37
C MET A 1 9.44 14.29 -26.84
N GLY A 2 8.32 14.51 -27.54
CA GLY A 2 7.24 15.40 -27.06
C GLY A 2 6.34 14.82 -25.95
N HIS A 3 6.03 13.53 -25.99
CA HIS A 3 5.08 12.91 -25.04
C HIS A 3 5.61 12.80 -23.59
N SER A 4 6.93 12.64 -23.42
CA SER A 4 7.55 12.59 -22.08
C SER A 4 7.48 13.96 -21.37
N LYS A 5 7.66 15.06 -22.11
CA LYS A 5 7.54 16.42 -21.55
C LYS A 5 6.10 16.77 -21.16
N GLN A 6 5.13 16.37 -21.97
CA GLN A 6 3.70 16.55 -21.68
C GLN A 6 3.26 15.69 -20.48
N GLY A 7 3.71 14.44 -20.40
CA GLY A 7 3.44 13.56 -19.25
C GLY A 7 3.97 14.14 -17.94
N PHE A 8 5.19 14.67 -17.94
CA PHE A 8 5.78 15.31 -16.77
C PHE A 8 5.02 16.57 -16.32
N GLN A 9 4.59 17.42 -17.26
CA GLN A 9 3.78 18.59 -16.96
C GLN A 9 2.41 18.20 -16.37
N PHE A 10 1.81 17.11 -16.85
CA PHE A 10 0.56 16.59 -16.33
C PHE A 10 0.72 16.07 -14.89
N LEU A 11 1.80 15.33 -14.61
CA LEU A 11 2.12 14.86 -13.26
C LEU A 11 2.32 16.02 -12.27
N GLN A 12 3.00 17.09 -12.70
CA GLN A 12 3.21 18.27 -11.86
C GLN A 12 1.90 19.01 -11.53
N GLN A 13 0.99 19.11 -12.51
CA GLN A 13 -0.34 19.68 -12.28
C GLN A 13 -1.21 18.82 -11.35
N LEU A 14 -1.11 17.50 -11.50
CA LEU A 14 -1.78 16.54 -10.61
C LEU A 14 -1.25 16.68 -9.18
N GLU A 15 0.07 16.72 -8.97
CA GLU A 15 0.66 16.90 -7.64
C GLU A 15 0.13 18.16 -6.94
N GLN A 16 0.12 19.30 -7.64
CA GLN A 16 -0.43 20.54 -7.10
C GLN A 16 -1.92 20.45 -6.77
N SER A 17 -2.67 19.65 -7.53
CA SER A 17 -4.11 19.44 -7.30
C SER A 17 -4.33 18.51 -6.12
N VAL A 18 -3.53 17.45 -6.01
CA VAL A 18 -3.55 16.50 -4.88
C VAL A 18 -3.28 17.23 -3.58
N GLN A 19 -2.25 18.09 -3.51
CA GLN A 19 -1.91 18.83 -2.29
C GLN A 19 -3.02 19.78 -1.78
N LYS A 20 -4.00 20.14 -2.62
CA LYS A 20 -5.16 20.97 -2.24
C LYS A 20 -6.33 20.17 -1.67
N ILE A 21 -6.27 18.84 -1.72
CA ILE A 21 -7.31 17.97 -1.14
C ILE A 21 -7.21 18.06 0.38
N GLY A 22 -8.22 18.68 1.01
CA GLY A 22 -8.30 18.82 2.47
C GLY A 22 -8.87 17.59 3.20
N ASP A 23 -9.40 16.62 2.45
CA ASP A 23 -9.88 15.33 2.97
C ASP A 23 -8.73 14.31 2.89
N GLU A 24 -8.23 13.89 4.04
CA GLU A 24 -7.01 13.09 4.10
C GLU A 24 -7.15 11.68 3.51
N SER A 25 -8.37 11.13 3.52
CA SER A 25 -8.66 9.84 2.90
C SER A 25 -8.66 9.95 1.36
N LYS A 26 -9.26 11.02 0.84
CA LYS A 26 -9.22 11.32 -0.61
C LYS A 26 -7.81 11.69 -1.06
N LEU A 27 -7.05 12.41 -0.23
CA LEU A 27 -5.65 12.73 -0.47
C LEU A 27 -4.82 11.45 -0.62
N ALA A 28 -5.02 10.48 0.28
CA ALA A 28 -4.33 9.20 0.23
C ALA A 28 -4.64 8.41 -1.03
N THR A 29 -5.92 8.33 -1.41
CA THR A 29 -6.34 7.67 -2.65
C THR A 29 -5.70 8.33 -3.87
N ALA A 30 -5.66 9.67 -3.90
CA ALA A 30 -5.11 10.41 -5.01
C ALA A 30 -3.58 10.21 -5.15
N PHE A 31 -2.83 10.22 -4.04
CA PHE A 31 -1.39 9.92 -4.06
C PHE A 31 -1.07 8.49 -4.49
N VAL A 32 -1.85 7.50 -4.05
CA VAL A 32 -1.68 6.10 -4.49
C VAL A 32 -1.90 5.98 -5.99
N ASN A 33 -2.99 6.55 -6.50
CA ASN A 33 -3.28 6.52 -7.94
C ASN A 33 -2.21 7.24 -8.76
N LEU A 34 -1.70 8.38 -8.25
CA LEU A 34 -0.62 9.13 -8.88
C LEU A 34 0.66 8.30 -8.93
N ALA A 35 1.03 7.66 -7.82
CA ALA A 35 2.20 6.79 -7.75
C ALA A 35 2.11 5.62 -8.74
N GLU A 36 0.97 4.92 -8.76
CA GLU A 36 0.72 3.80 -9.67
C GLU A 36 0.82 4.23 -11.15
N ALA A 37 0.11 5.29 -11.54
CA ALA A 37 0.15 5.82 -12.91
C ALA A 37 1.56 6.27 -13.32
N THR A 38 2.31 6.88 -12.40
CA THR A 38 3.69 7.32 -12.64
C THR A 38 4.62 6.12 -12.85
N GLY A 39 4.42 5.04 -12.08
CA GLY A 39 5.13 3.77 -12.26
C GLY A 39 4.83 3.09 -13.60
N GLU A 40 3.56 3.08 -14.02
CA GLU A 40 3.13 2.54 -15.32
C GLU A 40 3.76 3.30 -16.50
N MET A 41 4.05 4.59 -16.32
CA MET A 41 4.77 5.42 -17.30
C MET A 41 6.30 5.19 -17.29
N GLY A 42 6.83 4.31 -16.44
CA GLY A 42 8.26 4.04 -16.30
C GLY A 42 9.01 5.01 -15.39
N HIS A 43 8.31 5.84 -14.63
CA HIS A 43 8.89 6.84 -13.72
C HIS A 43 8.84 6.39 -12.25
N SER A 44 9.25 5.15 -11.96
CA SER A 44 9.09 4.54 -10.63
C SER A 44 9.70 5.34 -9.47
N GLU A 45 10.80 6.06 -9.69
CA GLU A 45 11.41 6.96 -8.68
C GLU A 45 10.44 8.08 -8.26
N GLN A 46 9.76 8.69 -9.22
CA GLN A 46 8.81 9.75 -8.94
C GLN A 46 7.52 9.20 -8.32
N GLY A 47 7.10 8.01 -8.72
CA GLY A 47 6.04 7.27 -8.03
C GLY A 47 6.37 7.03 -6.56
N LEU A 48 7.62 6.66 -6.24
CA LEU A 48 8.08 6.48 -4.87
C LEU A 48 8.04 7.79 -4.07
N LEU A 49 8.43 8.92 -4.66
CA LEU A 49 8.35 10.23 -4.00
C LEU A 49 6.91 10.56 -3.59
N PHE A 50 5.92 10.26 -4.43
CA PHE A 50 4.51 10.44 -4.08
C PHE A 50 4.07 9.56 -2.91
N LEU A 51 4.54 8.31 -2.84
CA LEU A 51 4.27 7.44 -1.70
C LEU A 51 4.94 7.95 -0.41
N GLN A 52 6.15 8.50 -0.49
CA GLN A 52 6.83 9.11 0.66
C GLN A 52 6.11 10.37 1.15
N GLN A 53 5.62 11.22 0.23
CA GLN A 53 4.81 12.38 0.59
C GLN A 53 3.50 11.97 1.28
N LEU A 54 2.84 10.93 0.76
CA LEU A 54 1.66 10.36 1.38
C LEU A 54 1.95 9.85 2.79
N GLU A 55 3.04 9.11 2.98
CA GLU A 55 3.45 8.59 4.29
C GLU A 55 3.56 9.73 5.32
N GLN A 56 4.28 10.79 4.96
CA GLN A 56 4.49 11.94 5.84
C GLN A 56 3.17 12.67 6.15
N SER A 57 2.30 12.83 5.15
CA SER A 57 0.99 13.45 5.35
C SER A 57 0.12 12.61 6.28
N ALA A 58 0.06 11.29 6.05
CA ALA A 58 -0.72 10.36 6.85
C ALA A 58 -0.27 10.34 8.32
N GLN A 59 1.05 10.34 8.57
CA GLN A 59 1.60 10.40 9.93
C GLN A 59 1.24 11.69 10.66
N LYS A 60 1.26 12.83 9.96
CA LYS A 60 1.05 14.16 10.55
C LYS A 60 -0.43 14.52 10.71
N LYS A 61 -1.27 14.15 9.76
CA LYS A 61 -2.62 14.71 9.62
C LYS A 61 -3.75 13.75 9.99
N ILE A 62 -3.56 12.44 9.86
CA ILE A 62 -4.62 11.46 10.13
C ILE A 62 -4.53 11.00 11.59
N ALA A 63 -5.39 11.53 12.47
CA ALA A 63 -5.39 11.17 13.88
C ALA A 63 -5.99 9.78 14.15
N ALA A 64 -7.03 9.39 13.40
CA ALA A 64 -7.71 8.11 13.58
C ALA A 64 -6.79 6.94 13.20
N LYS A 65 -6.56 6.03 14.16
CA LYS A 65 -5.66 4.87 13.96
C LYS A 65 -6.09 4.00 12.79
N PHE A 66 -7.39 3.72 12.69
CA PHE A 66 -7.97 2.87 11.65
C PHE A 66 -7.78 3.48 10.24
N GLU A 67 -8.16 4.75 10.07
CA GLU A 67 -7.99 5.47 8.80
C GLU A 67 -6.50 5.53 8.40
N ARG A 68 -5.62 5.84 9.36
CA ARG A 68 -4.18 5.89 9.11
C ARG A 68 -3.65 4.54 8.63
N ALA A 69 -4.04 3.45 9.27
CA ALA A 69 -3.61 2.12 8.89
C ALA A 69 -4.15 1.68 7.51
N GLN A 70 -5.34 2.12 7.09
CA GLN A 70 -5.82 1.92 5.71
C GLN A 70 -4.96 2.65 4.68
N VAL A 71 -4.50 3.87 4.99
CA VAL A 71 -3.58 4.62 4.13
C VAL A 71 -2.25 3.87 3.99
N PHE A 72 -1.68 3.39 5.09
CA PHE A 72 -0.45 2.59 5.05
C PHE A 72 -0.59 1.28 4.29
N GLN A 73 -1.76 0.62 4.37
CA GLN A 73 -2.06 -0.56 3.56
C GLN A 73 -2.06 -0.23 2.07
N SER A 74 -2.69 0.88 1.68
CA SER A 74 -2.76 1.32 0.28
C SER A 74 -1.37 1.71 -0.24
N LEU A 75 -0.58 2.35 0.61
CA LEU A 75 0.81 2.71 0.34
C LEU A 75 1.67 1.45 0.10
N ALA A 76 1.59 0.45 0.98
CA ALA A 76 2.35 -0.81 0.83
C ALA A 76 1.98 -1.55 -0.46
N LYS A 77 0.69 -1.57 -0.84
CA LYS A 77 0.22 -2.15 -2.12
C LYS A 77 0.79 -1.39 -3.32
N ALA A 78 0.73 -0.07 -3.30
CA ALA A 78 1.27 0.77 -4.37
C ALA A 78 2.79 0.59 -4.52
N ALA A 79 3.52 0.54 -3.39
CA ALA A 79 4.96 0.29 -3.39
C ALA A 79 5.30 -1.08 -4.00
N GLY A 80 4.49 -2.12 -3.72
CA GLY A 80 4.64 -3.42 -4.37
C GLY A 80 4.41 -3.41 -5.88
N LYS A 81 3.49 -2.57 -6.37
CA LYS A 81 3.24 -2.37 -7.81
C LYS A 81 4.34 -1.59 -8.51
N LEU A 82 4.98 -0.63 -7.84
CA LEU A 82 6.14 0.10 -8.37
C LEU A 82 7.37 -0.80 -8.62
N GLY A 83 7.38 -2.00 -8.05
CA GLY A 83 8.31 -3.07 -8.39
C GLY A 83 9.56 -3.13 -7.52
N LYS A 84 10.38 -4.16 -7.76
CA LYS A 84 11.57 -4.55 -6.95
C LYS A 84 12.72 -3.53 -6.94
N THR A 85 12.54 -2.35 -7.53
CA THR A 85 13.57 -1.31 -7.67
C THR A 85 13.84 -0.56 -6.37
N PHE A 86 12.97 -0.67 -5.36
CA PHE A 86 13.11 0.04 -4.07
C PHE A 86 12.87 -0.89 -2.87
N PRO A 87 13.69 -1.95 -2.70
CA PRO A 87 13.45 -2.96 -1.67
C PRO A 87 13.55 -2.39 -0.24
N GLU A 88 14.38 -1.37 -0.01
CA GLU A 88 14.56 -0.74 1.29
C GLU A 88 13.32 0.06 1.70
N GLU A 89 12.79 0.89 0.79
CA GLU A 89 11.59 1.70 1.05
C GLU A 89 10.35 0.84 1.19
N ILE A 90 10.22 -0.20 0.36
CA ILE A 90 9.14 -1.18 0.49
C ILE A 90 9.18 -1.82 1.89
N ASN A 91 10.35 -2.28 2.33
CA ASN A 91 10.50 -2.88 3.66
C ASN A 91 10.19 -1.88 4.78
N ARG A 92 10.61 -0.62 4.62
CA ARG A 92 10.31 0.46 5.58
C ARG A 92 8.81 0.70 5.69
N PHE A 93 8.10 0.80 4.56
CA PHE A 93 6.65 0.99 4.55
C PHE A 93 5.89 -0.18 5.19
N LEU A 94 6.34 -1.42 4.92
CA LEU A 94 5.77 -2.61 5.56
C LEU A 94 6.00 -2.60 7.07
N SER A 95 7.22 -2.26 7.52
CA SER A 95 7.54 -2.15 8.95
C SER A 95 6.66 -1.11 9.65
N THR A 96 6.45 0.05 9.03
CA THR A 96 5.53 1.08 9.55
C THR A 96 4.10 0.55 9.65
N LEU A 97 3.62 -0.18 8.63
CA LEU A 97 2.29 -0.79 8.65
C LEU A 97 2.17 -1.89 9.72
N GLU A 98 3.20 -2.72 9.92
CA GLU A 98 3.25 -3.72 10.99
C GLU A 98 3.16 -3.07 12.37
N SER A 99 3.93 -2.01 12.60
CA SER A 99 3.91 -1.22 13.84
C SER A 99 2.53 -0.59 14.09
N HIS A 100 1.86 -0.08 13.05
CA HIS A 100 0.49 0.40 13.20
C HIS A 100 -0.49 -0.74 13.51
N THR A 101 -0.34 -1.89 12.88
CA THR A 101 -1.22 -3.05 13.07
C THR A 101 -1.09 -3.66 14.47
N SER A 102 0.10 -3.66 15.07
CA SER A 102 0.31 -4.19 16.43
C SER A 102 -0.36 -3.36 17.53
N ASN A 103 -0.81 -2.13 17.22
CA ASN A 103 -1.49 -1.24 18.16
C ASN A 103 -3.02 -1.46 18.24
N PHE A 104 -3.57 -2.40 17.46
CA PHE A 104 -4.99 -2.75 17.50
C PHE A 104 -5.27 -3.79 18.58
N GLU A 105 -6.49 -3.75 19.12
CA GLU A 105 -6.96 -4.75 20.09
C GLU A 105 -6.95 -6.14 19.45
N GLN A 106 -6.44 -7.11 20.21
CA GLN A 106 -6.41 -8.51 19.78
C GLN A 106 -7.82 -9.02 19.50
N LYS A 107 -7.96 -9.82 18.42
CA LYS A 107 -9.24 -10.46 18.03
C LYS A 107 -10.37 -9.48 17.72
N SER A 108 -10.04 -8.25 17.31
CA SER A 108 -10.99 -7.25 16.80
C SER A 108 -11.18 -7.34 15.29
N GLN A 109 -12.31 -6.82 14.79
CA GLN A 109 -12.56 -6.73 13.35
C GLN A 109 -11.54 -5.80 12.66
N ASP A 110 -11.15 -4.70 13.31
CA ASP A 110 -10.16 -3.76 12.78
C ASP A 110 -8.80 -4.44 12.60
N LEU A 111 -8.36 -5.24 13.59
CA LEU A 111 -7.14 -6.03 13.47
C LEU A 111 -7.23 -7.02 12.29
N ALA A 112 -8.37 -7.69 12.10
CA ALA A 112 -8.57 -8.61 10.98
C ALA A 112 -8.42 -7.91 9.62
N ILE A 113 -8.98 -6.71 9.47
CA ILE A 113 -8.85 -5.88 8.26
C ILE A 113 -7.38 -5.56 7.97
N HIS A 114 -6.63 -5.14 8.99
CA HIS A 114 -5.23 -4.76 8.83
C HIS A 114 -4.29 -5.96 8.59
N LEU A 115 -4.50 -7.08 9.28
CA LEU A 115 -3.76 -8.32 9.05
C LEU A 115 -3.97 -8.84 7.62
N ASN A 116 -5.20 -8.78 7.09
CA ASN A 116 -5.48 -9.11 5.70
C ASN A 116 -4.74 -8.17 4.74
N GLY A 117 -4.74 -6.87 5.03
CA GLY A 117 -3.98 -5.89 4.24
C GLY A 117 -2.47 -6.17 4.18
N LEU A 118 -1.86 -6.43 5.33
CA LEU A 118 -0.45 -6.82 5.44
C LEU A 118 -0.17 -8.14 4.71
N SER A 119 -1.03 -9.14 4.88
CA SER A 119 -0.91 -10.43 4.20
C SER A 119 -0.90 -10.26 2.68
N GLN A 120 -1.82 -9.46 2.12
CA GLN A 120 -1.86 -9.16 0.70
C GLN A 120 -0.58 -8.45 0.21
N ALA A 121 -0.10 -7.45 0.96
CA ALA A 121 1.11 -6.71 0.60
C ALA A 121 2.35 -7.64 0.55
N TYR A 122 2.54 -8.50 1.55
CA TYR A 122 3.63 -9.48 1.54
C TYR A 122 3.46 -10.52 0.42
N ALA A 123 2.24 -10.93 0.10
CA ALA A 123 1.97 -11.86 -0.99
C ALA A 123 2.29 -11.25 -2.37
N ASP A 124 1.96 -9.97 -2.59
CA ASP A 124 2.27 -9.24 -3.82
C ASP A 124 3.78 -9.09 -4.03
N LEU A 125 4.54 -8.95 -2.94
CA LEU A 125 6.01 -8.94 -2.94
C LEU A 125 6.62 -10.35 -3.01
N GLY A 126 5.77 -11.39 -2.93
CA GLY A 126 6.15 -12.79 -3.03
C GLY A 126 6.77 -13.37 -1.75
N ASN A 127 6.61 -12.71 -0.61
CA ASN A 127 6.93 -13.27 0.70
C ASN A 127 5.72 -14.06 1.24
N PHE A 128 5.47 -15.21 0.63
CA PHE A 128 4.30 -16.03 0.93
C PHE A 128 4.30 -16.60 2.35
N ARG A 129 5.48 -16.87 2.92
CA ARG A 129 5.60 -17.36 4.30
C ARG A 129 5.06 -16.35 5.30
N LYS A 130 5.50 -15.09 5.19
CA LYS A 130 5.04 -14.01 6.07
C LYS A 130 3.56 -13.70 5.82
N ALA A 131 3.14 -13.67 4.56
CA ALA A 131 1.74 -13.46 4.20
C ALA A 131 0.81 -14.52 4.81
N PHE A 132 1.19 -15.80 4.76
CA PHE A 132 0.43 -16.87 5.39
C PHE A 132 0.38 -16.72 6.91
N ALA A 133 1.52 -16.45 7.56
CA ALA A 133 1.56 -16.26 9.01
C ALA A 133 0.71 -15.09 9.51
N LEU A 134 0.53 -14.05 8.68
CA LEU A 134 -0.38 -12.93 8.97
C LEU A 134 -1.85 -13.32 8.76
N ALA A 135 -2.16 -14.06 7.70
CA ALA A 135 -3.52 -14.56 7.46
C ALA A 135 -3.97 -15.53 8.55
N ASP A 136 -3.06 -16.34 9.09
CA ASP A 136 -3.34 -17.33 10.13
C ASP A 136 -3.65 -16.69 11.50
N GLN A 137 -3.15 -15.48 11.75
CA GLN A 137 -3.48 -14.69 12.95
C GLN A 137 -4.94 -14.19 12.95
N ILE A 138 -5.61 -14.19 11.79
CA ILE A 138 -7.01 -13.76 11.69
C ILE A 138 -7.91 -14.90 12.22
N GLU A 139 -8.81 -14.59 13.14
CA GLU A 139 -9.79 -15.57 13.64
C GLU A 139 -10.77 -16.00 12.53
N ASP A 140 -11.18 -17.27 12.52
CA ASP A 140 -12.03 -17.85 11.47
C ASP A 140 -13.40 -17.18 11.32
N LYS A 141 -13.88 -16.48 12.37
CA LYS A 141 -15.14 -15.73 12.35
C LYS A 141 -15.10 -14.52 11.42
N TYR A 142 -13.90 -14.07 11.03
CA TYR A 142 -13.70 -12.89 10.20
C TYR A 142 -13.52 -13.28 8.72
N PRO A 143 -14.31 -12.72 7.79
CA PRO A 143 -14.18 -13.02 6.35
C PRO A 143 -12.81 -12.62 5.78
N GLU A 144 -12.11 -11.68 6.43
CA GLU A 144 -10.77 -11.22 6.10
C GLU A 144 -9.75 -12.37 6.00
N LYS A 145 -9.91 -13.45 6.79
CA LYS A 145 -9.06 -14.64 6.69
C LYS A 145 -9.17 -15.28 5.32
N VAL A 146 -10.40 -15.50 4.87
CA VAL A 146 -10.69 -16.11 3.57
C VAL A 146 -10.18 -15.21 2.44
N PHE A 147 -10.39 -13.89 2.55
CA PHE A 147 -9.88 -12.93 1.56
C PHE A 147 -8.36 -12.95 1.45
N ALA A 148 -7.65 -12.98 2.58
CA ALA A 148 -6.19 -13.07 2.60
C ALA A 148 -5.69 -14.37 1.94
N LEU A 149 -6.31 -15.51 2.28
CA LEU A 149 -5.92 -16.82 1.73
C LEU A 149 -6.20 -16.94 0.22
N ILE A 150 -7.33 -16.42 -0.27
CA ILE A 150 -7.64 -16.40 -1.70
C ILE A 150 -6.61 -15.56 -2.47
N HIS A 151 -6.28 -14.37 -1.96
CA HIS A 151 -5.29 -13.50 -2.60
C HIS A 151 -3.91 -14.15 -2.60
N LEU A 152 -3.50 -14.73 -1.47
CA LEU A 152 -2.24 -15.46 -1.33
C LEU A 152 -2.16 -16.62 -2.34
N GLN A 153 -3.21 -17.44 -2.45
CA GLN A 153 -3.28 -18.56 -3.39
C GLN A 153 -3.13 -18.07 -4.84
N LYS A 154 -3.80 -16.97 -5.21
CA LYS A 154 -3.70 -16.38 -6.54
C LYS A 154 -2.26 -15.96 -6.85
N ARG A 155 -1.61 -15.22 -5.95
CA ARG A 155 -0.22 -14.77 -6.13
C ARG A 155 0.79 -15.92 -6.17
N TYR A 156 0.59 -16.95 -5.34
CA TYR A 156 1.41 -18.15 -5.36
C TYR A 156 1.36 -18.86 -6.73
N LYS A 157 0.16 -19.02 -7.28
CA LYS A 157 -0.06 -19.62 -8.62
C LYS A 157 0.56 -18.77 -9.74
N GLU A 158 0.44 -17.45 -9.68
CA GLU A 158 1.03 -16.53 -10.67
C GLU A 158 2.56 -16.61 -10.69
N ARG A 159 3.19 -16.82 -9.54
CA ARG A 159 4.65 -16.92 -9.43
C ARG A 159 5.19 -18.26 -9.94
N GLY A 160 4.48 -19.36 -9.77
CA GLY A 160 4.87 -20.67 -10.31
C GLY A 160 4.75 -20.80 -11.84
N LYS A 161 4.21 -19.79 -12.51
CA LYS A 161 4.06 -19.73 -13.99
C LYS A 161 5.14 -18.87 -14.67
N LYS A 162 6.03 -18.23 -13.92
CA LYS A 162 7.15 -17.43 -14.42
C LYS A 162 8.44 -18.23 -14.32
#